data_AF-R2QV60-F1
#
_entry.id   AF-R2QV60-F1
#
_cell.length_a   1.000
_cell.length_b   1.000
_cell.length_c   1.000
_cell.angle_alpha   90.00
_cell.angle_beta   90.00
_cell.angle_gamma   90.00
#
_symmetry.space_group_name_H-M   'P 1'
#
loop_
_entity.id
_entity.type
_entity.pdbx_description
1 polymer ?
#
loop_
_entity_poly.entity_id
_entity_poly.type
_entity_poly.pdbx_seq_one_letter_code
_entity_poly.pdbx_strand_id
1 'polypeptide(L)'
;MTQNDHKNTLFIEKKADTDIRLPLELSKRFDLYPENKRRSVNKIVFKNEYFQLTYNMKANSLNISSRGDLVYSAIPYDTARNYIQRAAIQYLLYPEAARQYIESHKLNLETYLKLSIFQVTNKKMDESAPQVIEAYNTIFENPLFEIQILGRLLQHDETGALSANLAGKFLFSENQKTGIAGYISEYLKFVIQLTQALPIITDGNSVQLLKPANQERVVSDRYLTLETDMKPALALLPQDIKQTIEESIVANKHVAQTNNKVLLRSEFGKELSEVRKNYVAHSVDPRELEHYFENVLPIENKNLINVVSDIHTTDRELAFTNDHFNILVGDISDASVLNEDIKGLYVIGNHDLADVLPKNQNMENEEWEKWHPFFKNKWFQDIMQNPDETWPKLPTGGHIYYESVTVEIQKRFPKMNVLNNSSVLHNGIRYIGLTIPVVLVRRKKTQQKFIFKALTQLLNNEYDRPTVIVSHAPLFNELSMLSSDSTAYNKEYHCSEPKIEKLFEEYNIIGAIHGHHHIPASSGRYRMVKFAGKELFVVCSIYSKMNTGFELTNLLNSE
;
A
#
# COMPACT_ATOMS: atom_id res chain seq x y z
N MET A 1 18.57 0.23 68.13
CA MET A 1 19.77 1.00 67.72
C MET A 1 20.48 0.20 66.62
N THR A 2 20.57 0.81 65.42
CA THR A 2 21.64 0.69 64.38
C THR A 2 22.13 -0.71 63.93
N GLN A 3 22.34 -1.06 62.66
CA GLN A 3 22.27 -0.38 61.35
C GLN A 3 22.48 -1.45 60.25
N ASN A 4 22.07 -1.12 59.01
CA ASN A 4 22.26 -1.83 57.75
C ASN A 4 23.70 -2.25 57.42
N ASP A 5 23.89 -3.35 56.66
CA ASP A 5 24.26 -3.30 55.23
C ASP A 5 24.63 -4.70 54.66
N HIS A 6 23.93 -5.14 53.61
CA HIS A 6 24.47 -5.44 52.27
C HIS A 6 23.70 -6.49 51.44
N LYS A 7 23.27 -5.99 50.28
CA LYS A 7 23.23 -6.63 48.94
C LYS A 7 22.20 -7.74 48.69
N ASN A 8 20.99 -7.27 48.36
CA ASN A 8 20.12 -7.89 47.37
C ASN A 8 20.89 -8.15 46.06
N THR A 9 21.12 -9.41 45.74
CA THR A 9 21.46 -9.85 44.39
C THR A 9 20.15 -10.18 43.67
N LEU A 10 19.74 -9.29 42.78
CA LEU A 10 18.67 -9.52 41.82
C LEU A 10 19.05 -10.72 40.93
N PHE A 11 18.37 -11.84 41.12
CA PHE A 11 18.25 -12.86 40.07
C PHE A 11 17.38 -12.27 38.96
N ILE A 12 18.05 -11.75 37.92
CA ILE A 12 17.41 -11.52 36.62
C ILE A 12 17.18 -12.90 36.04
N GLU A 13 15.94 -13.39 36.09
CA GLU A 13 15.51 -14.50 35.24
C GLU A 13 15.79 -14.10 33.80
N LYS A 14 16.74 -14.81 33.18
CA LYS A 14 16.99 -14.79 31.75
C LYS A 14 15.65 -15.02 31.04
N LYS A 15 15.17 -14.00 30.32
CA LYS A 15 14.19 -14.21 29.25
C LYS A 15 14.68 -15.39 28.41
N ALA A 16 13.84 -16.41 28.29
CA ALA A 16 14.08 -17.53 27.41
C ALA A 16 14.38 -16.97 26.00
N ASP A 17 15.60 -17.19 25.53
CA ASP A 17 15.94 -17.07 24.13
C ASP A 17 15.04 -18.08 23.39
N THR A 18 14.02 -17.58 22.71
CA THR A 18 13.42 -18.34 21.61
C THR A 18 14.55 -18.56 20.61
N ASP A 19 15.07 -19.78 20.60
CA ASP A 19 16.14 -20.22 19.73
C ASP A 19 15.61 -20.20 18.28
N ILE A 20 15.64 -19.03 17.64
CA ILE A 20 15.29 -18.86 16.23
C ILE A 20 16.37 -19.60 15.46
N ARG A 21 16.10 -20.86 15.13
CA ARG A 21 16.96 -21.66 14.24
C ARG A 21 17.01 -20.97 12.88
N LEU A 22 18.09 -20.26 12.65
CA LEU A 22 18.36 -19.56 11.40
C LEU A 22 18.47 -20.60 10.26
N PRO A 23 17.83 -20.38 9.10
CA PRO A 23 18.03 -21.21 7.92
C PRO A 23 19.51 -21.41 7.61
N LEU A 24 19.91 -22.64 7.29
CA LEU A 24 21.31 -23.03 7.09
C LEU A 24 21.96 -22.23 5.95
N GLU A 25 21.18 -21.91 4.93
CA GLU A 25 21.55 -21.08 3.78
C GLU A 25 21.96 -19.67 4.21
N LEU A 26 21.24 -19.08 5.17
CA LEU A 26 21.57 -17.76 5.72
C LEU A 26 22.79 -17.81 6.63
N SER A 27 22.94 -18.87 7.43
CA SER A 27 24.07 -19.00 8.36
C SER A 27 25.39 -19.07 7.58
N LYS A 28 25.44 -19.90 6.54
CA LYS A 28 26.61 -20.02 5.65
C LYS A 28 26.96 -18.70 4.98
N ARG A 29 25.96 -17.89 4.62
CA ARG A 29 26.19 -16.58 4.00
C ARG A 29 26.71 -15.55 4.98
N PHE A 30 26.30 -15.59 6.25
CA PHE A 30 26.77 -14.61 7.23
C PHE A 30 28.29 -14.64 7.40
N ASP A 31 28.89 -15.83 7.36
CA ASP A 31 30.32 -16.04 7.53
C ASP A 31 31.15 -15.48 6.35
N LEU A 32 30.55 -15.33 5.17
CA LEU A 32 31.20 -14.75 3.99
C LEU A 32 31.44 -13.24 4.11
N TYR A 33 30.79 -12.56 5.07
CA TYR A 33 30.89 -11.11 5.25
C TYR A 33 31.45 -10.76 6.63
N PRO A 34 32.74 -10.39 6.73
CA PRO A 34 33.38 -10.05 8.00
C PRO A 34 32.66 -8.94 8.79
N GLU A 35 31.96 -8.02 8.11
CA GLU A 35 31.19 -6.94 8.74
C GLU A 35 30.08 -7.47 9.66
N ASN A 36 29.57 -8.68 9.40
CA ASN A 36 28.53 -9.31 10.19
C ASN A 36 28.96 -9.66 11.62
N LYS A 37 30.27 -9.78 11.87
CA LYS A 37 30.80 -9.99 13.24
C LYS A 37 30.47 -8.82 14.16
N ARG A 38 30.39 -7.60 13.61
CA ARG A 38 30.11 -6.37 14.37
C ARG A 38 28.64 -5.95 14.31
N ARG A 39 27.87 -6.43 13.32
CA ARG A 39 26.45 -6.11 13.15
C ARG A 39 25.61 -7.10 13.95
N SER A 40 24.90 -6.64 14.98
CA SER A 40 24.05 -7.51 15.81
C SER A 40 22.68 -7.79 15.19
N VAL A 41 22.10 -6.83 14.45
CA VAL A 41 20.72 -6.90 13.96
C VAL A 41 20.63 -7.15 12.46
N ASN A 42 21.21 -6.26 11.64
CA ASN A 42 21.12 -6.36 10.18
C ASN A 42 22.35 -7.06 9.62
N LYS A 43 22.22 -8.35 9.31
CA LYS A 43 23.27 -9.21 8.76
C LYS A 43 23.26 -9.15 7.24
N ILE A 44 24.40 -8.93 6.60
CA ILE A 44 24.56 -8.98 5.15
C ILE A 44 24.51 -10.44 4.69
N VAL A 45 23.69 -10.73 3.70
CA VAL A 45 23.52 -12.07 3.08
C VAL A 45 24.12 -12.10 1.68
N PHE A 46 24.00 -10.99 0.96
CA PHE A 46 24.53 -10.82 -0.39
C PHE A 46 24.84 -9.34 -0.62
N LYS A 47 25.89 -9.01 -1.37
CA LYS A 47 26.16 -7.62 -1.77
C LYS A 47 26.94 -7.56 -3.07
N ASN A 48 26.68 -6.54 -3.88
CA ASN A 48 27.56 -6.09 -4.97
C ASN A 48 28.03 -4.67 -4.67
N GLU A 49 28.57 -3.94 -5.65
CA GLU A 49 29.04 -2.56 -5.48
C GLU A 49 27.96 -1.61 -4.97
N TYR A 50 26.71 -1.76 -5.44
CA TYR A 50 25.64 -0.78 -5.29
C TYR A 50 24.51 -1.21 -4.36
N PHE A 51 24.27 -2.50 -4.20
CA PHE A 51 23.15 -3.03 -3.43
C PHE A 51 23.61 -4.13 -2.48
N GLN A 52 22.84 -4.33 -1.43
CA GLN A 52 23.01 -5.41 -0.47
C GLN A 52 21.66 -6.00 -0.07
N LEU A 53 21.63 -7.31 0.08
CA LEU A 53 20.56 -8.04 0.76
C LEU A 53 20.96 -8.16 2.23
N THR A 54 20.09 -7.68 3.11
CA THR A 54 20.25 -7.82 4.55
C THR A 54 19.15 -8.65 5.17
N TYR A 55 19.51 -9.51 6.11
CA TYR A 55 18.60 -10.22 6.99
C TYR A 55 18.53 -9.51 8.34
N ASN A 56 17.33 -9.13 8.76
CA ASN A 56 17.09 -8.55 10.07
C ASN A 56 16.83 -9.67 11.08
N MET A 57 17.78 -9.91 11.98
CA MET A 57 17.71 -10.94 13.02
C MET A 57 16.56 -10.78 14.01
N LYS A 58 16.05 -9.54 14.20
CA LYS A 58 14.92 -9.28 15.11
C LYS A 58 13.58 -9.47 14.42
N ALA A 59 13.50 -9.11 13.15
CA ALA A 59 12.26 -9.11 12.38
C ALA A 59 12.10 -10.34 11.48
N ASN A 60 13.09 -11.24 11.44
CA ASN A 60 13.13 -12.42 10.57
C ASN A 60 12.77 -12.12 9.11
N SER A 61 13.26 -10.99 8.59
CA SER A 61 12.91 -10.47 7.27
C SER A 61 14.15 -10.16 6.44
N LEU A 62 14.00 -10.31 5.12
CA LEU A 62 14.99 -9.94 4.13
C LEU A 62 14.61 -8.61 3.50
N ASN A 63 15.61 -7.76 3.25
CA ASN A 63 15.41 -6.50 2.55
C ASN A 63 16.60 -6.16 1.66
N ILE A 64 16.32 -5.61 0.48
CA ILE A 64 17.32 -5.07 -0.44
C ILE A 64 17.49 -3.58 -0.15
N SER A 65 18.71 -3.17 0.16
CA SER A 65 19.04 -1.76 0.38
C SER A 65 20.19 -1.33 -0.53
N SER A 66 20.19 -0.05 -0.91
CA SER A 66 21.34 0.58 -1.56
C SER A 66 22.55 0.63 -0.62
N ARG A 67 23.75 0.56 -1.17
CA ARG A 67 25.02 0.73 -0.45
C ARG A 67 25.53 2.16 -0.66
N GLY A 68 25.77 2.87 0.44
CA GLY A 68 26.30 4.24 0.40
C GLY A 68 25.30 5.27 -0.15
N ASP A 69 25.84 6.41 -0.59
CA ASP A 69 25.09 7.56 -1.09
C ASP A 69 24.80 7.41 -2.60
N LEU A 70 24.07 6.38 -2.99
CA LEU A 70 23.55 6.30 -4.36
C LEU A 70 22.52 7.40 -4.55
N VAL A 71 22.75 8.27 -5.54
CA VAL A 71 21.75 9.25 -5.94
C VAL A 71 20.90 8.63 -7.02
N TYR A 72 19.71 8.18 -6.63
CA TYR A 72 18.81 7.42 -7.49
C TYR A 72 18.06 8.29 -8.51
N SER A 73 17.95 9.59 -8.25
CA SER A 73 17.25 10.53 -9.12
C SER A 73 17.66 11.97 -8.83
N ALA A 74 17.82 12.76 -9.89
CA ALA A 74 17.89 14.22 -9.81
C ALA A 74 16.57 14.82 -9.29
N ILE A 75 15.45 14.10 -9.43
CA ILE A 75 14.11 14.54 -9.03
C ILE A 75 14.02 14.55 -7.48
N PRO A 76 13.80 15.71 -6.85
CA PRO A 76 13.62 15.77 -5.39
C PRO A 76 12.41 14.96 -4.93
N TYR A 77 12.56 14.19 -3.84
CA TYR A 77 11.48 13.41 -3.21
C TYR A 77 10.76 12.42 -4.14
N ASP A 78 11.50 11.81 -5.07
CA ASP A 78 10.95 10.84 -6.01
C ASP A 78 10.52 9.54 -5.29
N THR A 79 9.22 9.46 -5.00
CA THR A 79 8.57 8.36 -4.26
C THR A 79 8.35 7.11 -5.12
N ALA A 80 8.70 7.13 -6.40
CA ALA A 80 8.44 6.02 -7.31
C ALA A 80 9.41 4.85 -7.18
N ARG A 81 10.45 4.96 -6.34
CA ARG A 81 11.52 3.95 -6.26
C ARG A 81 10.97 2.53 -6.12
N ASN A 82 10.05 2.30 -5.20
CA ASN A 82 9.49 0.97 -4.97
C ASN A 82 8.71 0.47 -6.19
N TYR A 83 7.99 1.37 -6.87
CA TYR A 83 7.25 1.05 -8.10
C TYR A 83 8.18 0.76 -9.28
N ILE A 84 9.28 1.49 -9.42
CA ILE A 84 10.30 1.25 -10.45
C ILE A 84 11.01 -0.10 -10.21
N GLN A 85 11.30 -0.44 -8.95
CA GLN A 85 11.85 -1.74 -8.59
C GLN A 85 10.87 -2.88 -8.91
N ARG A 86 9.59 -2.72 -8.55
CA ARG A 86 8.51 -3.66 -8.94
C ARG A 86 8.39 -3.79 -10.45
N ALA A 87 8.39 -2.68 -11.17
CA ALA A 87 8.35 -2.65 -12.64
C ALA A 87 9.52 -3.40 -13.26
N ALA A 88 10.74 -3.24 -12.71
CA ALA A 88 11.91 -3.98 -13.17
C ALA A 88 11.72 -5.50 -13.03
N ILE A 89 11.12 -5.96 -11.92
CA ILE A 89 10.81 -7.39 -11.73
C ILE A 89 9.69 -7.85 -12.66
N GLN A 90 8.61 -7.08 -12.80
CA GLN A 90 7.52 -7.41 -13.72
C GLN A 90 7.99 -7.48 -15.17
N TYR A 91 8.90 -6.60 -15.57
CA TYR A 91 9.49 -6.62 -16.91
C TYR A 91 10.38 -7.84 -17.14
N LEU A 92 11.08 -8.33 -16.12
CA LEU A 92 11.82 -9.60 -16.20
C LEU A 92 10.91 -10.82 -16.33
N LEU A 93 9.75 -10.80 -15.66
CA LEU A 93 8.77 -11.89 -15.68
C LEU A 93 7.91 -11.89 -16.96
N TYR A 94 7.44 -10.71 -17.38
CA TYR A 94 6.42 -10.56 -18.42
C TYR A 94 6.65 -9.31 -19.28
N PRO A 95 7.74 -9.25 -20.07
CA PRO A 95 8.08 -8.07 -20.86
C PRO A 95 6.97 -7.66 -21.85
N GLU A 96 6.30 -8.63 -22.49
CA GLU A 96 5.21 -8.35 -23.42
C GLU A 96 3.96 -7.80 -22.71
N ALA A 97 3.58 -8.38 -21.57
CA ALA A 97 2.45 -7.90 -20.78
C ALA A 97 2.72 -6.50 -20.20
N ALA A 98 3.97 -6.24 -19.79
CA ALA A 98 4.41 -4.92 -19.36
C ALA A 98 4.22 -3.88 -20.47
N ARG A 99 4.64 -4.20 -21.71
CA ARG A 99 4.45 -3.32 -22.87
C ARG A 99 2.97 -3.09 -23.17
N GLN A 100 2.17 -4.15 -23.24
CA GLN A 100 0.71 -4.05 -23.46
C GLN A 100 0.02 -3.20 -22.40
N TYR A 101 0.46 -3.30 -21.15
CA TYR A 101 -0.06 -2.46 -20.08
C TYR A 101 0.31 -0.99 -20.29
N ILE A 102 1.57 -0.66 -20.65
CA ILE A 102 1.95 0.72 -21.01
C ILE A 102 1.09 1.23 -22.18
N GLU A 103 0.87 0.41 -23.21
CA GLU A 103 0.04 0.77 -24.37
C GLU A 103 -1.43 1.02 -23.98
N SER A 104 -1.96 0.29 -22.99
CA SER A 104 -3.32 0.54 -22.48
C SER A 104 -3.47 1.94 -21.86
N HIS A 105 -2.37 2.52 -21.35
CA HIS A 105 -2.33 3.88 -20.80
C HIS A 105 -2.04 4.96 -21.84
N LYS A 106 -2.15 4.69 -23.15
CA LYS A 106 -1.77 5.64 -24.21
C LYS A 106 -2.33 7.06 -24.00
N LEU A 107 -3.63 7.20 -23.75
CA LEU A 107 -4.27 8.52 -23.55
C LEU A 107 -3.72 9.27 -22.31
N ASN A 108 -3.51 8.54 -21.21
CA ASN A 108 -2.88 9.07 -20.00
C ASN A 108 -1.44 9.54 -20.28
N LEU A 109 -0.67 8.73 -21.02
CA LEU A 109 0.71 9.03 -21.37
C LEU A 109 0.80 10.23 -22.31
N GLU A 110 -0.05 10.31 -23.34
CA GLU A 110 -0.10 11.47 -24.24
C GLU A 110 -0.42 12.76 -23.46
N THR A 111 -1.32 12.69 -22.48
CA THR A 111 -1.59 13.79 -21.54
C THR A 111 -0.35 14.15 -20.72
N TYR A 112 0.33 13.18 -20.11
CA TYR A 112 1.57 13.42 -19.35
C TYR A 112 2.67 14.01 -20.22
N LEU A 113 2.85 13.52 -21.44
CA LEU A 113 3.85 13.98 -22.41
C LEU A 113 3.56 15.42 -22.86
N LYS A 114 2.31 15.73 -23.22
CA LYS A 114 1.87 17.10 -23.53
C LYS A 114 2.20 18.08 -22.40
N LEU A 115 1.81 17.74 -21.17
CA LEU A 115 2.10 18.56 -19.99
C LEU A 115 3.61 18.68 -19.73
N SER A 116 4.35 17.60 -19.95
CA SER A 116 5.81 17.59 -19.81
C SER A 116 6.50 18.52 -20.81
N ILE A 117 6.08 18.49 -22.08
CA ILE A 117 6.67 19.34 -23.12
C ILE A 117 6.34 20.80 -22.82
N PHE A 118 5.13 21.08 -22.34
CA PHE A 118 4.76 22.42 -21.88
C PHE A 118 5.68 22.89 -20.74
N GLN A 119 5.98 22.05 -19.75
CA GLN A 119 6.91 22.39 -18.65
C GLN A 119 8.31 22.78 -19.14
N VAL A 120 8.83 22.09 -20.17
CA VAL A 120 10.19 22.35 -20.69
C VAL A 120 10.23 23.54 -21.65
N THR A 121 9.22 23.67 -22.51
CA THR A 121 9.25 24.59 -23.65
C THR A 121 8.36 25.83 -23.49
N ASN A 122 7.47 25.83 -22.49
CA ASN A 122 6.39 26.80 -22.30
C ASN A 122 5.45 26.94 -23.52
N LYS A 123 5.41 25.93 -24.41
CA LYS A 123 4.53 25.89 -25.58
C LYS A 123 3.39 24.91 -25.35
N LYS A 124 2.16 25.43 -25.39
CA LYS A 124 0.96 24.59 -25.33
C LYS A 124 0.81 23.86 -26.66
N MET A 125 0.45 22.59 -26.59
CA MET A 125 0.17 21.74 -27.75
C MET A 125 -0.93 20.75 -27.41
N ASP A 126 -1.46 20.16 -28.47
CA ASP A 126 -2.46 19.11 -28.51
C ASP A 126 -1.81 17.72 -28.42
N GLU A 127 -2.58 16.70 -28.02
CA GLU A 127 -2.11 15.30 -27.93
C GLU A 127 -1.73 14.73 -29.31
N SER A 128 -2.36 15.23 -30.38
CA SER A 128 -2.04 14.91 -31.77
C SER A 128 -0.77 15.58 -32.31
N ALA A 129 -0.09 16.42 -31.51
CA ALA A 129 1.11 17.11 -31.95
C ALA A 129 2.23 16.10 -32.28
N PRO A 130 3.00 16.30 -33.37
CA PRO A 130 4.09 15.39 -33.74
C PRO A 130 5.08 15.12 -32.62
N GLN A 131 5.35 16.13 -31.77
CA GLN A 131 6.26 16.02 -30.63
C GLN A 131 5.75 15.06 -29.55
N VAL A 132 4.42 15.02 -29.33
CA VAL A 132 3.79 14.10 -28.36
C VAL A 132 3.86 12.67 -28.89
N ILE A 133 3.54 12.47 -30.17
CA ILE A 133 3.62 11.16 -30.85
C ILE A 133 5.06 10.62 -30.85
N GLU A 134 6.03 11.46 -31.19
CA GLU A 134 7.45 11.10 -31.16
C GLU A 134 7.88 10.70 -29.75
N ALA A 135 7.56 11.52 -28.74
CA ALA A 135 7.91 11.24 -27.36
C ALA A 135 7.24 9.96 -26.81
N TYR A 136 6.02 9.65 -27.25
CA TYR A 136 5.34 8.39 -26.93
C TYR A 136 6.08 7.19 -27.54
N ASN A 137 6.45 7.26 -28.82
CA ASN A 137 7.17 6.17 -29.48
C ASN A 137 8.55 5.91 -28.84
N THR A 138 9.26 6.96 -28.42
CA THR A 138 10.55 6.85 -27.73
C THR A 138 10.48 6.02 -26.45
N ILE A 139 9.30 5.89 -25.80
CA ILE A 139 9.12 5.02 -24.63
C ILE A 139 9.55 3.58 -24.94
N PHE A 140 9.20 3.07 -26.13
CA PHE A 140 9.41 1.68 -26.52
C PHE A 140 10.75 1.42 -27.22
N GLU A 141 11.49 2.48 -27.52
CA GLU A 141 12.83 2.41 -28.13
C GLU A 141 13.92 2.14 -27.08
N ASN A 142 13.64 2.44 -25.81
CA ASN A 142 14.59 2.25 -24.71
C ASN A 142 13.97 1.41 -23.57
N PRO A 143 14.37 0.14 -23.40
CA PRO A 143 13.83 -0.76 -22.38
C PRO A 143 13.95 -0.25 -20.93
N LEU A 144 15.03 0.46 -20.60
CA LEU A 144 15.19 1.01 -19.25
C LEU A 144 14.23 2.17 -19.00
N PHE A 145 13.97 2.97 -20.05
CA PHE A 145 12.97 4.01 -19.99
C PHE A 145 11.56 3.42 -19.94
N GLU A 146 11.28 2.37 -20.71
CA GLU A 146 10.04 1.61 -20.66
C GLU A 146 9.75 1.06 -19.26
N ILE A 147 10.74 0.44 -18.60
CA ILE A 147 10.63 0.00 -17.19
C ILE A 147 10.33 1.18 -16.26
N GLN A 148 10.95 2.32 -16.49
CA GLN A 148 10.65 3.51 -15.70
C GLN A 148 9.21 3.96 -15.90
N ILE A 149 8.73 4.05 -17.15
CA ILE A 149 7.35 4.43 -17.46
C ILE A 149 6.38 3.46 -16.80
N LEU A 150 6.62 2.14 -16.90
CA LEU A 150 5.85 1.14 -16.17
C LEU A 150 5.81 1.45 -14.67
N GLY A 151 6.94 1.76 -14.05
CA GLY A 151 6.99 2.14 -12.62
C GLY A 151 6.19 3.40 -12.31
N ARG A 152 6.12 4.38 -13.22
CA ARG A 152 5.27 5.58 -13.05
C ARG A 152 3.79 5.27 -13.20
N LEU A 153 3.42 4.37 -14.11
CA LEU A 153 2.03 3.93 -14.27
C LEU A 153 1.57 3.09 -13.08
N LEU A 154 2.42 2.19 -12.55
CA LEU A 154 2.12 1.48 -11.31
C LEU A 154 1.92 2.43 -10.12
N GLN A 155 2.71 3.51 -10.04
CA GLN A 155 2.53 4.56 -9.04
C GLN A 155 1.22 5.32 -9.27
N HIS A 156 0.94 5.68 -10.52
CA HIS A 156 -0.29 6.35 -10.90
C HIS A 156 -1.52 5.54 -10.49
N ASP A 157 -1.45 4.22 -10.66
CA ASP A 157 -2.56 3.35 -10.34
C ASP A 157 -2.80 3.16 -8.84
N GLU A 158 -1.76 3.35 -8.03
CA GLU A 158 -1.87 3.25 -6.57
C GLU A 158 -2.16 4.62 -5.92
N THR A 159 -1.74 5.72 -6.54
CA THR A 159 -1.74 7.05 -5.90
C THR A 159 -2.46 8.16 -6.69
N GLY A 160 -2.98 7.86 -7.88
CA GLY A 160 -3.64 8.80 -8.77
C GLY A 160 -2.67 9.65 -9.61
N ALA A 161 -3.19 10.76 -10.14
CA ALA A 161 -2.48 11.69 -11.02
C ALA A 161 -1.11 12.14 -10.44
N LEU A 162 -0.06 12.06 -11.24
CA LEU A 162 1.28 12.50 -10.85
C LEU A 162 1.43 14.00 -11.15
N SER A 163 1.91 14.80 -10.19
CA SER A 163 1.89 16.26 -10.35
C SER A 163 3.24 16.98 -10.42
N ALA A 164 4.33 16.35 -9.97
CA ALA A 164 5.65 16.99 -9.93
C ALA A 164 6.60 16.47 -11.02
N ASN A 165 7.30 17.39 -11.71
CA ASN A 165 8.35 17.13 -12.70
C ASN A 165 7.99 16.06 -13.72
N LEU A 166 6.92 16.30 -14.48
CA LEU A 166 6.45 15.35 -15.49
C LEU A 166 7.51 15.15 -16.56
N ALA A 167 8.22 16.21 -16.95
CA ALA A 167 9.32 16.14 -17.91
C ALA A 167 10.40 15.13 -17.50
N GLY A 168 10.95 15.22 -16.30
CA GLY A 168 11.94 14.24 -15.82
C GLY A 168 11.41 12.81 -15.69
N LYS A 169 10.09 12.63 -15.61
CA LYS A 169 9.44 11.32 -15.50
C LYS A 169 9.11 10.67 -16.84
N PHE A 170 8.61 11.47 -17.79
CA PHE A 170 7.94 11.00 -19.01
C PHE A 170 8.60 11.46 -20.31
N LEU A 171 9.49 12.47 -20.30
CA LEU A 171 10.24 12.83 -21.52
C LEU A 171 11.62 12.22 -21.48
N PHE A 172 11.92 11.34 -22.44
CA PHE A 172 13.23 10.70 -22.55
C PHE A 172 14.40 11.69 -22.52
N SER A 173 14.25 12.83 -23.21
CA SER A 173 15.28 13.88 -23.30
C SER A 173 15.68 14.46 -21.95
N GLU A 174 14.73 14.57 -21.01
CA GLU A 174 14.95 15.06 -19.65
C GLU A 174 15.23 13.91 -18.69
N ASN A 175 14.60 12.77 -18.92
CA ASN A 175 14.74 11.57 -18.12
C ASN A 175 16.17 11.05 -18.05
N GLN A 176 16.88 11.01 -19.19
CA GLN A 176 18.27 10.57 -19.26
C GLN A 176 19.21 11.39 -18.35
N LYS A 177 18.84 12.62 -18.00
CA LYS A 177 19.62 13.51 -17.11
C LYS A 177 19.40 13.20 -15.62
N THR A 178 18.46 12.31 -15.28
CA THR A 178 18.07 12.05 -13.89
C THR A 178 18.93 11.00 -13.19
N GLY A 179 19.61 10.14 -13.95
CA GLY A 179 20.38 9.00 -13.43
C GLY A 179 19.56 7.73 -13.14
N ILE A 180 18.23 7.76 -13.34
CA ILE A 180 17.35 6.63 -13.02
C ILE A 180 17.68 5.39 -13.87
N ALA A 181 18.01 5.56 -15.15
CA ALA A 181 18.37 4.44 -16.02
C ALA A 181 19.57 3.63 -15.49
N GLY A 182 20.61 4.32 -15.01
CA GLY A 182 21.77 3.67 -14.39
C GLY A 182 21.40 2.92 -13.10
N TYR A 183 20.51 3.51 -12.29
CA TYR A 183 19.95 2.84 -11.11
C TYR A 183 19.19 1.56 -11.46
N ILE A 184 18.30 1.59 -12.47
CA ILE A 184 17.52 0.42 -12.91
C ILE A 184 18.45 -0.68 -13.41
N SER A 185 19.45 -0.33 -14.23
CA SER A 185 20.45 -1.26 -14.75
C SER A 185 21.15 -2.03 -13.62
N GLU A 186 21.64 -1.33 -12.60
CA GLU A 186 22.32 -1.99 -11.48
C GLU A 186 21.37 -2.75 -10.56
N TYR A 187 20.12 -2.31 -10.43
CA TYR A 187 19.12 -3.04 -9.67
C TYR A 187 18.79 -4.37 -10.37
N LEU A 188 18.58 -4.36 -11.69
CA LEU A 188 18.36 -5.58 -12.49
C LEU A 188 19.53 -6.55 -12.34
N LYS A 189 20.78 -6.07 -12.53
CA LYS A 189 21.98 -6.88 -12.32
C LYS A 189 22.02 -7.51 -10.93
N PHE A 190 21.76 -6.71 -9.90
CA PHE A 190 21.79 -7.18 -8.52
C PHE A 190 20.74 -8.26 -8.26
N VAL A 191 19.49 -8.06 -8.69
CA VAL A 191 18.42 -9.02 -8.39
C VAL A 191 18.59 -10.33 -9.16
N ILE A 192 19.08 -10.28 -10.40
CA ILE A 192 19.39 -11.48 -11.18
C ILE A 192 20.53 -12.26 -10.50
N GLN A 193 21.62 -11.58 -10.13
CA GLN A 193 22.71 -12.22 -9.37
C GLN A 193 22.20 -12.81 -8.05
N LEU A 194 21.29 -12.10 -7.37
CA LEU A 194 20.76 -12.52 -6.09
C LEU A 194 19.92 -13.80 -6.18
N THR A 195 19.01 -13.87 -7.15
CA THR A 195 18.12 -15.03 -7.39
C THR A 195 18.89 -16.25 -7.89
N GLN A 196 20.00 -16.04 -8.62
CA GLN A 196 20.92 -17.11 -9.01
C GLN A 196 21.81 -17.59 -7.85
N ALA A 197 22.14 -16.70 -6.92
CA ALA A 197 23.01 -17.02 -5.79
C ALA A 197 22.26 -17.66 -4.60
N LEU A 198 20.99 -17.35 -4.43
CA LEU A 198 20.21 -17.75 -3.25
C LEU A 198 18.84 -18.26 -3.62
N PRO A 199 18.31 -19.27 -2.89
CA PRO A 199 16.95 -19.74 -3.07
C PRO A 199 16.00 -18.70 -2.47
N ILE A 200 15.75 -17.61 -3.18
CA ILE A 200 14.84 -16.53 -2.80
C ILE A 200 13.72 -16.37 -3.82
N ILE A 201 12.65 -15.73 -3.38
CA ILE A 201 11.60 -15.18 -4.23
C ILE A 201 11.50 -13.66 -4.01
N THR A 202 11.21 -12.92 -5.07
CA THR A 202 10.99 -11.47 -5.01
C THR A 202 9.99 -10.99 -6.05
N ASP A 203 9.16 -10.02 -5.68
CA ASP A 203 8.28 -9.25 -6.57
C ASP A 203 8.75 -7.80 -6.75
N GLY A 204 9.94 -7.48 -6.21
CA GLY A 204 10.52 -6.14 -6.19
C GLY A 204 10.12 -5.30 -4.97
N ASN A 205 9.07 -5.70 -4.24
CA ASN A 205 8.66 -5.08 -2.98
C ASN A 205 9.11 -5.90 -1.76
N SER A 206 8.96 -7.22 -1.83
CA SER A 206 9.29 -8.16 -0.77
C SER A 206 10.33 -9.17 -1.26
N VAL A 207 11.21 -9.60 -0.36
CA VAL A 207 12.16 -10.68 -0.61
C VAL A 207 11.99 -11.73 0.48
N GLN A 208 11.87 -12.99 0.08
CA GLN A 208 11.71 -14.10 1.01
C GLN A 208 12.62 -15.26 0.63
N LEU A 209 13.01 -16.07 1.61
CA LEU A 209 13.75 -17.31 1.36
C LEU A 209 12.77 -18.42 0.98
N LEU A 210 13.06 -19.16 -0.10
CA LEU A 210 12.35 -20.38 -0.46
C LEU A 210 12.62 -21.46 0.58
N LYS A 211 11.56 -21.90 1.28
CA LYS A 211 11.64 -23.04 2.20
C LYS A 211 11.61 -24.36 1.40
N PRO A 212 12.36 -25.41 1.80
CA PRO A 212 12.39 -26.69 1.09
C PRO A 212 11.00 -27.33 0.89
N ALA A 213 10.11 -27.21 1.89
CA ALA A 213 8.74 -27.73 1.82
C ALA A 213 7.82 -26.98 0.82
N ASN A 214 8.23 -25.78 0.38
CA ASN A 214 7.49 -24.95 -0.56
C ASN A 214 8.02 -25.08 -2.00
N GLN A 215 9.09 -25.83 -2.24
CA GLN A 215 9.64 -26.02 -3.60
C GLN A 215 8.64 -26.71 -4.54
N GLU A 216 7.75 -27.57 -4.02
CA GLU A 216 6.70 -28.22 -4.83
C GLU A 216 5.42 -27.36 -5.02
N ARG A 217 5.29 -26.23 -4.31
CA ARG A 217 4.08 -25.39 -4.32
C ARG A 217 4.27 -23.97 -4.89
N VAL A 218 5.51 -23.53 -5.14
CA VAL A 218 5.80 -22.17 -5.62
C VAL A 218 5.99 -22.18 -7.14
N VAL A 219 4.95 -22.58 -7.87
CA VAL A 219 4.77 -22.19 -9.27
C VAL A 219 3.75 -21.05 -9.26
N SER A 220 4.19 -19.89 -8.76
CA SER A 220 3.45 -18.66 -8.99
C SER A 220 4.29 -17.85 -9.94
N ASP A 221 3.79 -17.69 -11.17
CA ASP A 221 4.43 -16.90 -12.22
C ASP A 221 4.68 -15.42 -11.77
N ARG A 222 4.09 -15.01 -10.64
CA ARG A 222 4.14 -13.64 -10.09
C ARG A 222 5.46 -13.27 -9.40
N TYR A 223 6.36 -14.22 -9.16
CA TYR A 223 7.61 -13.97 -8.42
C TYR A 223 8.83 -14.36 -9.24
N LEU A 224 9.88 -13.56 -9.15
CA LEU A 224 11.18 -13.91 -9.69
C LEU A 224 11.88 -14.90 -8.77
N THR A 225 12.29 -16.03 -9.34
CA THR A 225 12.94 -17.15 -8.66
C THR A 225 14.14 -17.63 -9.47
N LEU A 226 14.87 -18.63 -8.96
CA LEU A 226 15.95 -19.30 -9.70
C LEU A 226 15.45 -19.96 -11.01
N GLU A 227 14.19 -20.41 -11.03
CA GLU A 227 13.60 -21.20 -12.12
C GLU A 227 12.95 -20.33 -13.21
N THR A 228 12.89 -19.01 -13.02
CA THR A 228 12.28 -18.10 -13.98
C THR A 228 13.06 -18.05 -15.31
N ASP A 229 12.37 -18.25 -16.44
CA ASP A 229 12.96 -18.01 -17.76
C ASP A 229 13.00 -16.52 -18.08
N MET A 230 14.16 -15.90 -17.84
CA MET A 230 14.38 -14.48 -18.12
C MET A 230 14.83 -14.20 -19.56
N LYS A 231 15.05 -15.21 -20.41
CA LYS A 231 15.60 -15.01 -21.77
C LYS A 231 14.79 -14.01 -22.60
N PRO A 232 13.44 -14.02 -22.60
CA PRO A 232 12.66 -13.06 -23.37
C PRO A 232 12.95 -11.62 -22.94
N ALA A 233 13.01 -11.35 -21.64
CA ALA A 233 13.27 -10.02 -21.10
C ALA A 233 14.72 -9.56 -21.34
N LEU A 234 15.70 -10.45 -21.15
CA LEU A 234 17.12 -10.14 -21.37
C LEU A 234 17.42 -9.83 -22.84
N ALA A 235 16.71 -10.45 -23.78
CA ALA A 235 16.86 -10.16 -25.20
C ALA A 235 16.45 -8.72 -25.58
N LEU A 236 15.58 -8.10 -24.78
CA LEU A 236 15.13 -6.73 -25.01
C LEU A 236 16.10 -5.70 -24.43
N LEU A 237 16.90 -6.04 -23.42
CA LEU A 237 17.80 -5.08 -22.76
C LEU A 237 18.94 -4.61 -23.70
N PRO A 238 19.49 -3.40 -23.48
CA PRO A 238 20.69 -2.93 -24.17
C PRO A 238 21.82 -3.96 -24.12
N GLN A 239 22.54 -4.13 -25.23
CA GLN A 239 23.52 -5.22 -25.41
C GLN A 239 24.63 -5.22 -24.35
N ASP A 240 25.10 -4.05 -23.93
CA ASP A 240 26.08 -3.88 -22.86
C ASP A 240 25.56 -4.37 -21.50
N ILE A 241 24.29 -4.10 -21.20
CA ILE A 241 23.62 -4.56 -19.97
C ILE A 241 23.36 -6.05 -20.03
N LYS A 242 22.82 -6.55 -21.14
CA LYS A 242 22.58 -7.97 -21.38
C LYS A 242 23.86 -8.78 -21.22
N GLN A 243 24.94 -8.37 -21.89
CA GLN A 243 26.23 -9.04 -21.83
C GLN A 243 26.78 -9.04 -20.39
N THR A 244 26.71 -7.90 -19.69
CA THR A 244 27.12 -7.82 -18.29
C THR A 244 26.33 -8.79 -17.39
N ILE A 245 25.02 -8.89 -17.60
CA ILE A 245 24.15 -9.79 -16.84
C ILE A 245 24.52 -11.25 -17.14
N GLU A 246 24.60 -11.63 -18.41
CA GLU A 246 24.95 -12.98 -18.86
C GLU A 246 26.34 -13.41 -18.33
N GLU A 247 27.34 -12.54 -18.41
CA GLU A 247 28.68 -12.78 -17.84
C GLU A 247 28.61 -12.98 -16.33
N SER A 248 27.78 -12.21 -15.61
CA SER A 248 27.63 -12.34 -14.15
C SER A 248 26.90 -13.61 -13.71
N ILE A 249 26.09 -14.22 -14.58
CA ILE A 249 25.43 -15.51 -14.35
C ILE A 249 26.43 -16.66 -14.52
N VAL A 250 27.30 -16.58 -15.52
CA VAL A 250 28.29 -17.64 -15.85
C VAL A 250 29.51 -17.59 -14.92
N ALA A 251 29.94 -16.40 -14.51
CA ALA A 251 31.13 -16.22 -13.68
C ALA A 251 30.81 -16.23 -12.18
N ASN A 252 30.63 -17.42 -11.61
CA ASN A 252 30.64 -17.61 -10.14
C ASN A 252 32.05 -17.41 -9.51
N LYS A 253 33.01 -16.83 -10.25
CA LYS A 253 34.35 -16.46 -9.78
C LYS A 253 34.81 -15.21 -10.54
N HIS A 254 35.12 -14.17 -9.77
CA HIS A 254 35.65 -12.85 -10.16
C HIS A 254 34.64 -11.81 -10.63
N VAL A 255 34.64 -10.72 -9.87
CA VAL A 255 34.01 -9.43 -10.18
C VAL A 255 34.67 -8.87 -11.44
N ALA A 256 33.97 -8.94 -12.57
CA ALA A 256 34.32 -8.16 -13.74
C ALA A 256 33.88 -6.71 -13.51
N GLN A 257 34.79 -5.75 -13.71
CA GLN A 257 34.45 -4.33 -13.76
C GLN A 257 33.74 -4.04 -15.08
N THR A 258 32.45 -3.72 -15.02
CA THR A 258 31.67 -3.24 -16.16
C THR A 258 31.50 -1.73 -16.12
N ASN A 259 31.78 -1.07 -17.24
CA ASN A 259 31.77 0.39 -17.42
C ASN A 259 30.37 0.98 -17.58
N ASN A 260 29.46 0.71 -16.64
CA ASN A 260 28.26 1.53 -16.43
C ASN A 260 28.27 1.96 -14.97
N LYS A 261 29.08 2.97 -14.65
CA LYS A 261 29.18 3.49 -13.28
C LYS A 261 27.86 4.18 -12.90
N VAL A 262 27.31 3.80 -11.76
CA VAL A 262 26.20 4.55 -11.14
C VAL A 262 26.70 5.93 -10.73
N LEU A 263 25.79 6.90 -10.77
CA LEU A 263 26.03 8.23 -10.25
C LEU A 263 26.23 8.20 -8.72
N LEU A 264 27.47 8.00 -8.28
CA LEU A 264 27.83 8.18 -6.88
C LEU A 264 27.69 9.66 -6.53
N ARG A 265 27.15 9.99 -5.35
CA ARG A 265 27.05 11.38 -4.88
C ARG A 265 28.40 12.11 -4.92
N SER A 266 29.49 11.40 -4.71
CA SER A 266 30.86 11.92 -4.79
C SER A 266 31.28 12.34 -6.20
N GLU A 267 30.71 11.73 -7.24
CA GLU A 267 31.08 11.98 -8.64
C GLU A 267 30.08 12.95 -9.31
N PHE A 268 28.78 12.79 -9.07
CA PHE A 268 27.71 13.53 -9.76
C PHE A 268 26.90 14.45 -8.87
N GLY A 269 27.20 14.51 -7.56
CA GLY A 269 26.46 15.34 -6.61
C GLY A 269 26.45 16.82 -6.98
N LYS A 270 27.49 17.32 -7.68
CA LYS A 270 27.57 18.72 -8.13
C LYS A 270 26.68 18.99 -9.34
N GLU A 271 26.75 18.15 -10.38
CA GLU A 271 25.91 18.23 -11.58
C GLU A 271 24.42 18.07 -11.21
N LEU A 272 24.10 17.10 -10.35
CA LEU A 272 22.76 16.89 -9.84
C LEU A 272 22.28 18.06 -8.97
N SER A 273 23.18 18.70 -8.22
CA SER A 273 22.86 19.92 -7.49
C SER A 273 22.60 21.10 -8.43
N GLU A 274 23.26 21.16 -9.58
CA GLU A 274 23.02 22.18 -10.60
C GLU A 274 21.67 21.96 -11.32
N VAL A 275 21.32 20.71 -11.66
CA VAL A 275 19.98 20.35 -12.14
C VAL A 275 18.90 20.72 -11.11
N ARG A 276 19.15 20.45 -9.81
CA ARG A 276 18.25 20.83 -8.72
C ARG A 276 18.16 22.34 -8.47
N LYS A 277 19.20 23.12 -8.79
CA LYS A 277 19.15 24.59 -8.67
C LYS A 277 18.20 25.22 -9.68
N ASN A 278 18.11 24.61 -10.87
CA ASN A 278 17.19 25.04 -11.92
C ASN A 278 15.83 24.32 -11.84
N TYR A 279 15.58 23.59 -10.76
CA TYR A 279 14.32 22.90 -10.53
C TYR A 279 13.20 23.90 -10.31
N VAL A 280 12.23 23.91 -11.23
CA VAL A 280 10.95 24.58 -11.03
C VAL A 280 9.93 23.53 -10.63
N ALA A 281 9.48 23.58 -9.38
CA ALA A 281 8.36 22.78 -8.94
C ALA A 281 7.09 23.29 -9.63
N HIS A 282 6.74 22.69 -10.76
CA HIS A 282 5.39 22.83 -11.33
C HIS A 282 4.41 21.94 -10.56
N SER A 283 4.39 22.06 -9.23
CA SER A 283 3.49 21.32 -8.37
C SER A 283 2.09 21.89 -8.52
N VAL A 284 1.38 21.35 -9.51
CA VAL A 284 -0.08 21.49 -9.59
C VAL A 284 -0.69 20.52 -8.58
N ASP A 285 -1.79 20.87 -7.93
CA ASP A 285 -2.47 19.91 -7.04
C ASP A 285 -2.91 18.68 -7.89
N PRO A 286 -2.63 17.43 -7.49
CA PRO A 286 -3.09 16.25 -8.23
C PRO A 286 -4.59 16.28 -8.56
N ARG A 287 -5.41 16.91 -7.70
CA ARG A 287 -6.86 17.08 -7.92
C ARG A 287 -7.20 17.97 -9.11
N GLU A 288 -6.32 18.91 -9.45
CA GLU A 288 -6.47 19.76 -10.65
C GLU A 288 -6.04 19.04 -11.93
N LEU A 289 -5.36 17.91 -11.82
CA LEU A 289 -4.95 17.11 -12.97
C LEU A 289 -5.81 15.86 -13.16
N GLU A 290 -6.50 15.42 -12.11
CA GLU A 290 -7.26 14.16 -12.06
C GLU A 290 -8.25 14.01 -13.21
N HIS A 291 -8.95 15.08 -13.61
CA HIS A 291 -9.96 15.03 -14.67
C HIS A 291 -9.38 14.83 -16.08
N TYR A 292 -8.05 14.89 -16.24
CA TYR A 292 -7.40 14.58 -17.52
C TYR A 292 -7.01 13.11 -17.65
N PHE A 293 -7.18 12.28 -16.61
CA PHE A 293 -6.72 10.90 -16.62
C PHE A 293 -7.88 9.91 -16.63
N GLU A 294 -7.76 8.91 -17.49
CA GLU A 294 -8.71 7.82 -17.62
C GLU A 294 -8.25 6.60 -16.82
N ASN A 295 -9.20 5.92 -16.19
CA ASN A 295 -8.92 4.62 -15.63
C ASN A 295 -8.95 3.57 -16.75
N VAL A 296 -7.82 2.90 -16.96
CA VAL A 296 -7.66 1.86 -18.00
C VAL A 296 -7.70 0.45 -17.42
N LEU A 297 -7.77 0.34 -16.10
CA LEU A 297 -7.86 -0.95 -15.42
C LEU A 297 -9.29 -1.51 -15.55
N PRO A 298 -9.43 -2.83 -15.71
CA PRO A 298 -10.75 -3.46 -15.79
C PRO A 298 -11.63 -3.07 -14.60
N ILE A 299 -12.86 -2.67 -14.90
CA ILE A 299 -13.93 -2.45 -13.90
C ILE A 299 -14.23 -3.77 -13.18
N GLU A 300 -14.20 -4.89 -13.89
CA GLU A 300 -14.46 -6.22 -13.32
C GLU A 300 -13.22 -6.82 -12.67
N ASN A 301 -13.35 -7.30 -11.43
CA ASN A 301 -12.33 -8.11 -10.76
C ASN A 301 -12.90 -9.45 -10.25
N LYS A 302 -12.03 -10.47 -10.18
CA LYS A 302 -12.39 -11.86 -9.80
C LYS A 302 -11.98 -12.22 -8.37
N ASN A 303 -11.80 -11.22 -7.50
CA ASN A 303 -11.45 -11.46 -6.11
C ASN A 303 -12.59 -12.24 -5.43
N LEU A 304 -12.29 -13.33 -4.73
CA LEU A 304 -13.29 -14.14 -4.01
C LEU A 304 -13.84 -13.39 -2.80
N ILE A 305 -12.95 -12.69 -2.08
CA ILE A 305 -13.32 -11.76 -1.01
C ILE A 305 -12.67 -10.43 -1.35
N ASN A 306 -13.46 -9.55 -1.95
CA ASN A 306 -13.03 -8.26 -2.45
C ASN A 306 -13.20 -7.17 -1.39
N VAL A 307 -12.13 -6.45 -1.03
CA VAL A 307 -12.17 -5.34 -0.06
C VAL A 307 -11.98 -4.01 -0.78
N VAL A 308 -12.89 -3.06 -0.51
CA VAL A 308 -12.88 -1.72 -1.11
C VAL A 308 -13.29 -0.67 -0.07
N SER A 309 -12.71 0.54 -0.14
CA SER A 309 -12.98 1.63 0.80
C SER A 309 -12.73 2.99 0.15
N ASP A 310 -13.33 4.07 0.66
CA ASP A 310 -13.01 5.45 0.27
C ASP A 310 -13.09 5.66 -1.25
N ILE A 311 -14.16 5.15 -1.87
CA ILE A 311 -14.39 5.25 -3.32
C ILE A 311 -14.75 6.68 -3.70
N HIS A 312 -15.58 7.34 -2.88
CA HIS A 312 -16.10 8.68 -3.14
C HIS A 312 -16.69 8.82 -4.54
N THR A 313 -17.51 7.86 -4.96
CA THR A 313 -18.17 7.92 -6.28
C THR A 313 -19.03 9.19 -6.38
N THR A 314 -18.85 9.94 -7.47
CA THR A 314 -19.61 11.17 -7.78
C THR A 314 -20.56 11.04 -8.97
N ASP A 315 -20.39 10.02 -9.82
CA ASP A 315 -21.18 9.78 -11.05
C ASP A 315 -22.34 8.80 -10.85
N ARG A 316 -22.58 8.36 -9.61
CA ARG A 316 -23.61 7.40 -9.18
C ARG A 316 -23.37 5.95 -9.59
N GLU A 317 -22.20 5.62 -10.12
CA GLU A 317 -21.83 4.24 -10.47
C GLU A 317 -20.62 3.78 -9.65
N LEU A 318 -20.66 2.51 -9.18
CA LEU A 318 -19.46 1.95 -8.58
C LEU A 318 -18.38 1.86 -9.64
N ALA A 319 -17.16 2.29 -9.30
CA ALA A 319 -16.04 2.20 -10.22
C ALA A 319 -15.69 0.75 -10.59
N PHE A 320 -16.14 -0.26 -9.82
CA PHE A 320 -15.82 -1.66 -10.03
C PHE A 320 -17.07 -2.57 -10.07
N THR A 321 -16.89 -3.77 -10.61
CA THR A 321 -17.84 -4.89 -10.54
C THR A 321 -17.14 -6.14 -10.01
N ASN A 322 -17.85 -6.92 -9.20
CA ASN A 322 -17.38 -8.18 -8.63
C ASN A 322 -18.58 -9.03 -8.19
N ASP A 323 -18.68 -10.25 -8.74
CA ASP A 323 -19.81 -11.15 -8.50
C ASP A 323 -19.65 -12.03 -7.25
N HIS A 324 -18.54 -11.91 -6.53
CA HIS A 324 -18.23 -12.68 -5.32
C HIS A 324 -18.61 -11.89 -4.05
N PHE A 325 -17.90 -12.12 -2.94
CA PHE A 325 -18.21 -11.49 -1.66
C PHE A 325 -17.44 -10.17 -1.53
N ASN A 326 -18.16 -9.07 -1.32
CA ASN A 326 -17.57 -7.73 -1.22
C ASN A 326 -17.61 -7.21 0.21
N ILE A 327 -16.54 -6.53 0.63
CA ILE A 327 -16.40 -5.84 1.91
C ILE A 327 -16.21 -4.36 1.57
N LEU A 328 -17.28 -3.57 1.76
CA LEU A 328 -17.27 -2.13 1.54
C LEU A 328 -17.07 -1.40 2.87
N VAL A 329 -15.97 -0.67 3.00
CA VAL A 329 -15.50 -0.12 4.29
C VAL A 329 -15.70 1.40 4.36
N GLY A 330 -16.92 1.83 4.07
CA GLY A 330 -17.34 3.22 4.20
C GLY A 330 -16.81 4.14 3.11
N ASP A 331 -17.43 5.32 3.03
CA ASP A 331 -17.11 6.40 2.09
C ASP A 331 -17.16 5.91 0.64
N ILE A 332 -18.22 5.15 0.33
CA ILE A 332 -18.41 4.53 -0.98
C ILE A 332 -18.97 5.54 -1.98
N SER A 333 -19.79 6.48 -1.53
CA SER A 333 -20.46 7.43 -2.42
C SER A 333 -20.63 8.81 -1.82
N ASP A 334 -20.46 9.82 -2.66
CA ASP A 334 -20.86 11.21 -2.42
C ASP A 334 -22.03 11.63 -3.34
N ALA A 335 -22.64 10.67 -4.05
CA ALA A 335 -23.66 10.94 -5.07
C ALA A 335 -24.87 9.99 -5.04
N SER A 336 -25.02 9.20 -3.99
CA SER A 336 -26.14 8.28 -3.78
C SER A 336 -26.18 7.13 -4.79
N VAL A 337 -25.07 6.40 -4.90
CA VAL A 337 -24.95 5.17 -5.69
C VAL A 337 -26.02 4.15 -5.30
N LEU A 338 -26.54 3.43 -6.30
CA LEU A 338 -27.42 2.28 -6.14
C LEU A 338 -26.82 1.08 -6.89
N ASN A 339 -26.72 -0.06 -6.23
CA ASN A 339 -26.27 -1.31 -6.86
C ASN A 339 -27.01 -2.49 -6.22
N GLU A 340 -27.93 -3.09 -6.99
CA GLU A 340 -28.78 -4.19 -6.54
C GLU A 340 -28.10 -5.56 -6.59
N ASP A 341 -26.95 -5.65 -7.27
CA ASP A 341 -26.30 -6.92 -7.58
C ASP A 341 -25.13 -7.26 -6.67
N ILE A 342 -24.43 -6.24 -6.17
CA ILE A 342 -23.31 -6.41 -5.27
C ILE A 342 -23.77 -7.04 -3.95
N LYS A 343 -23.07 -8.09 -3.51
CA LYS A 343 -23.37 -8.85 -2.30
C LYS A 343 -22.16 -8.92 -1.38
N GLY A 344 -22.43 -9.06 -0.08
CA GLY A 344 -21.39 -9.09 0.93
C GLY A 344 -21.73 -8.31 2.19
N LEU A 345 -20.82 -7.46 2.66
CA LEU A 345 -21.00 -6.63 3.85
C LEU A 345 -20.56 -5.17 3.61
N TYR A 346 -21.25 -4.26 4.30
CA TYR A 346 -21.02 -2.82 4.22
C TYR A 346 -20.83 -2.27 5.63
N VAL A 347 -19.81 -1.46 5.86
CA VAL A 347 -19.64 -0.69 7.10
C VAL A 347 -19.75 0.80 6.81
N ILE A 348 -20.46 1.52 7.67
CA ILE A 348 -20.75 2.95 7.52
C ILE A 348 -19.45 3.77 7.65
N GLY A 349 -19.18 4.57 6.62
CA GLY A 349 -18.17 5.62 6.62
C GLY A 349 -18.72 6.97 7.08
N ASN A 350 -17.86 7.98 7.08
CA ASN A 350 -18.25 9.33 7.45
C ASN A 350 -19.13 9.98 6.36
N HIS A 351 -18.70 9.95 5.10
CA HIS A 351 -19.38 10.57 3.97
C HIS A 351 -20.75 9.93 3.72
N ASP A 352 -20.88 8.64 3.99
CA ASP A 352 -22.15 7.92 3.95
C ASP A 352 -23.22 8.57 4.85
N LEU A 353 -22.82 9.21 5.95
CA LEU A 353 -23.74 9.88 6.87
C LEU A 353 -24.38 11.11 6.24
N ALA A 354 -23.70 11.79 5.31
CA ALA A 354 -24.24 12.93 4.59
C ALA A 354 -24.93 12.49 3.29
N ASP A 355 -24.37 11.51 2.59
CA ASP A 355 -24.88 11.04 1.29
C ASP A 355 -26.27 10.36 1.37
N VAL A 356 -26.66 9.83 2.53
CA VAL A 356 -28.01 9.28 2.72
C VAL A 356 -29.09 10.35 2.91
N LEU A 357 -28.72 11.61 3.12
CA LEU A 357 -29.69 12.67 3.36
C LEU A 357 -30.43 13.03 2.06
N PRO A 358 -31.72 13.41 2.14
CA PRO A 358 -32.48 13.80 0.95
C PRO A 358 -31.84 15.00 0.25
N LYS A 359 -31.80 14.97 -1.08
CA LYS A 359 -31.25 16.07 -1.89
C LYS A 359 -32.21 17.26 -1.98
N ASN A 360 -33.50 17.05 -1.69
CA ASN A 360 -34.49 18.12 -1.70
C ASN A 360 -34.31 19.01 -0.46
N GLN A 361 -34.16 20.33 -0.67
CA GLN A 361 -34.00 21.29 0.42
C GLN A 361 -35.29 21.56 1.21
N ASN A 362 -36.45 21.16 0.68
CA ASN A 362 -37.72 21.27 1.41
C ASN A 362 -37.81 20.21 2.50
N MET A 363 -37.50 20.61 3.73
CA MET A 363 -37.49 19.72 4.91
C MET A 363 -38.88 19.26 5.36
N GLU A 364 -39.96 19.78 4.76
CA GLU A 364 -41.34 19.35 5.03
C GLU A 364 -41.76 18.13 4.19
N ASN A 365 -40.92 17.66 3.26
CA ASN A 365 -41.24 16.48 2.46
C ASN A 365 -41.17 15.18 3.29
N GLU A 366 -41.94 14.17 2.86
CA GLU A 366 -42.00 12.84 3.48
C GLU A 366 -40.62 12.17 3.62
N GLU A 367 -39.71 12.40 2.65
CA GLU A 367 -38.33 11.90 2.68
C GLU A 367 -37.54 12.36 3.92
N TRP A 368 -37.91 13.51 4.49
CA TRP A 368 -37.25 14.09 5.66
C TRP A 368 -37.79 13.58 6.98
N GLU A 369 -38.98 12.99 7.03
CA GLU A 369 -39.68 12.63 8.28
C GLU A 369 -38.81 11.81 9.24
N LYS A 370 -38.06 10.83 8.72
CA LYS A 370 -37.14 9.99 9.51
C LYS A 370 -36.00 10.77 10.16
N TRP A 371 -35.64 11.92 9.60
CA TRP A 371 -34.52 12.75 10.06
C TRP A 371 -34.96 13.86 11.02
N HIS A 372 -36.26 14.15 11.10
CA HIS A 372 -36.83 15.19 11.99
C HIS A 372 -36.37 15.08 13.45
N PRO A 373 -36.23 13.88 14.06
CA PRO A 373 -35.74 13.76 15.44
C PRO A 373 -34.34 14.38 15.64
N PHE A 374 -33.55 14.54 14.58
CA PHE A 374 -32.19 15.04 14.66
C PHE A 374 -32.04 16.54 14.39
N PHE A 375 -33.09 17.23 13.90
CA PHE A 375 -33.00 18.63 13.46
C PHE A 375 -32.55 19.62 14.55
N LYS A 376 -32.81 19.28 15.83
CA LYS A 376 -32.39 20.10 16.98
C LYS A 376 -30.95 19.82 17.43
N ASN A 377 -30.33 18.78 16.91
CA ASN A 377 -28.97 18.42 17.27
C ASN A 377 -27.97 19.28 16.49
N LYS A 378 -27.11 20.00 17.20
CA LYS A 378 -26.06 20.83 16.57
C LYS A 378 -25.17 20.03 15.62
N TRP A 379 -24.77 18.82 16.01
CA TRP A 379 -23.97 17.95 15.13
C TRP A 379 -24.73 17.60 13.85
N PHE A 380 -26.06 17.42 13.87
CA PHE A 380 -26.81 17.08 12.66
C PHE A 380 -26.94 18.30 11.73
N GLN A 381 -27.19 19.48 12.30
CA GLN A 381 -27.15 20.74 11.55
C GLN A 381 -25.78 20.96 10.90
N ASP A 382 -24.70 20.66 11.62
CA ASP A 382 -23.34 20.77 11.10
C ASP A 382 -23.10 19.74 9.96
N ILE A 383 -23.61 18.50 10.03
CA ILE A 383 -23.51 17.52 8.91
C ILE A 383 -24.15 18.12 7.65
N MET A 384 -25.33 18.73 7.78
CA MET A 384 -26.08 19.26 6.64
C MET A 384 -25.38 20.46 5.96
N GLN A 385 -24.56 21.20 6.70
CA GLN A 385 -23.90 22.41 6.21
C GLN A 385 -22.44 22.17 5.80
N ASN A 386 -21.71 21.41 6.61
CA ASN A 386 -20.28 21.13 6.43
C ASN A 386 -19.94 19.74 7.03
N PRO A 387 -20.16 18.65 6.26
CA PRO A 387 -19.91 17.28 6.71
C PRO A 387 -18.49 17.08 7.26
N ASP A 388 -17.48 17.59 6.54
CA ASP A 388 -16.06 17.34 6.83
C ASP A 388 -15.61 17.85 8.20
N GLU A 389 -16.18 18.97 8.67
CA GLU A 389 -15.88 19.53 9.98
C GLU A 389 -16.65 18.87 11.13
N THR A 390 -17.57 17.96 10.80
CA THR A 390 -18.56 17.46 11.75
C THR A 390 -18.20 16.11 12.36
N TRP A 391 -17.32 15.33 11.73
CA TRP A 391 -16.91 14.00 12.19
C TRP A 391 -16.52 13.94 13.68
N PRO A 392 -15.77 14.91 14.24
CA PRO A 392 -15.44 14.92 15.68
C PRO A 392 -16.64 15.09 16.63
N LYS A 393 -17.74 15.67 16.13
CA LYS A 393 -18.94 16.05 16.88
C LYS A 393 -20.01 14.96 16.91
N LEU A 394 -19.89 13.96 16.04
CA LEU A 394 -20.85 12.86 15.91
C LEU A 394 -21.06 12.06 17.20
N PRO A 395 -22.26 11.50 17.45
CA PRO A 395 -22.49 10.65 18.62
C PRO A 395 -21.58 9.42 18.60
N THR A 396 -21.08 8.98 19.75
CA THR A 396 -20.34 7.70 19.84
C THR A 396 -21.29 6.58 20.24
N GLY A 397 -21.16 5.42 19.61
CA GLY A 397 -21.90 4.21 19.95
C GLY A 397 -23.14 3.97 19.08
N GLY A 398 -24.04 3.09 19.54
CA GLY A 398 -25.27 2.71 18.82
C GLY A 398 -26.37 3.79 18.88
N HIS A 399 -26.11 4.97 18.34
CA HIS A 399 -27.12 6.03 18.22
C HIS A 399 -28.12 5.71 17.10
N ILE A 400 -29.41 5.96 17.34
CA ILE A 400 -30.54 5.76 16.40
C ILE A 400 -30.31 6.41 15.02
N TYR A 401 -29.51 7.48 14.95
CA TYR A 401 -29.08 8.07 13.68
C TYR A 401 -28.42 7.03 12.75
N TYR A 402 -27.50 6.22 13.28
CA TYR A 402 -26.81 5.20 12.49
C TYR A 402 -27.74 4.09 12.03
N GLU A 403 -28.80 3.78 12.78
CA GLU A 403 -29.84 2.85 12.34
C GLU A 403 -30.63 3.43 11.16
N SER A 404 -30.94 4.73 11.19
CA SER A 404 -31.60 5.41 10.06
C SER A 404 -30.73 5.41 8.80
N VAL A 405 -29.42 5.67 8.97
CA VAL A 405 -28.42 5.56 7.89
C VAL A 405 -28.34 4.12 7.35
N THR A 406 -28.30 3.13 8.25
CA THR A 406 -28.25 1.70 7.89
C THR A 406 -29.39 1.33 6.95
N VAL A 407 -30.61 1.78 7.25
CA VAL A 407 -31.80 1.52 6.43
C VAL A 407 -31.67 2.13 5.03
N GLU A 408 -31.15 3.36 4.90
CA GLU A 408 -30.99 3.99 3.60
C GLU A 408 -29.89 3.34 2.75
N ILE A 409 -28.77 2.97 3.35
CA ILE A 409 -27.71 2.21 2.66
C ILE A 409 -28.25 0.84 2.24
N GLN A 410 -28.99 0.15 3.11
CA GLN A 410 -29.55 -1.17 2.81
C GLN A 410 -30.53 -1.16 1.63
N LYS A 411 -31.28 -0.07 1.43
CA LYS A 411 -32.14 0.10 0.25
C LYS A 411 -31.33 0.24 -1.05
N ARG A 412 -30.18 0.91 -1.00
CA ARG A 412 -29.29 1.13 -2.15
C ARG A 412 -28.47 -0.12 -2.50
N PHE A 413 -28.21 -0.96 -1.51
CA PHE A 413 -27.42 -2.19 -1.62
C PHE A 413 -28.16 -3.40 -1.01
N PRO A 414 -29.27 -3.85 -1.59
CA PRO A 414 -30.17 -4.84 -1.00
C PRO A 414 -29.55 -6.21 -0.71
N LYS A 415 -28.49 -6.62 -1.43
CA LYS A 415 -27.79 -7.91 -1.22
C LYS A 415 -26.56 -7.80 -0.28
N MET A 416 -26.28 -6.61 0.25
CA MET A 416 -25.23 -6.37 1.23
C MET A 416 -25.79 -6.46 2.65
N ASN A 417 -24.98 -6.95 3.59
CA ASN A 417 -25.30 -6.84 5.02
C ASN A 417 -24.69 -5.53 5.55
N VAL A 418 -25.51 -4.52 5.81
CA VAL A 418 -25.01 -3.26 6.41
C VAL A 418 -24.78 -3.48 7.90
N LEU A 419 -23.52 -3.54 8.31
CA LEU A 419 -23.10 -3.86 9.67
C LEU A 419 -22.92 -2.58 10.49
N ASN A 420 -23.93 -2.27 11.30
CA ASN A 420 -23.88 -1.20 12.28
C ASN A 420 -23.77 -1.79 13.70
N ASN A 421 -22.53 -2.00 14.17
CA ASN A 421 -22.24 -2.64 15.47
C ASN A 421 -22.85 -4.04 15.57
N SER A 422 -22.76 -4.79 14.48
CA SER A 422 -23.30 -6.14 14.31
C SER A 422 -22.26 -7.05 13.66
N SER A 423 -22.61 -8.32 13.46
CA SER A 423 -21.71 -9.29 12.83
C SER A 423 -22.43 -10.17 11.82
N VAL A 424 -21.64 -10.68 10.87
CA VAL A 424 -22.08 -11.67 9.87
C VAL A 424 -21.06 -12.80 9.79
N LEU A 425 -21.53 -14.00 9.49
CA LEU A 425 -20.68 -15.15 9.24
C LEU A 425 -20.57 -15.39 7.73
N HIS A 426 -19.35 -15.49 7.22
CA HIS A 426 -19.09 -15.88 5.84
C HIS A 426 -17.91 -16.86 5.80
N ASN A 427 -18.11 -18.02 5.16
CA ASN A 427 -17.10 -19.09 5.05
C ASN A 427 -16.41 -19.46 6.38
N GLY A 428 -17.18 -19.54 7.47
CA GLY A 428 -16.67 -19.89 8.80
C GLY A 428 -15.99 -18.75 9.56
N ILE A 429 -15.77 -17.61 8.92
CA ILE A 429 -15.12 -16.42 9.51
C ILE A 429 -16.18 -15.43 9.94
N ARG A 430 -16.08 -14.92 11.17
CA ARG A 430 -16.94 -13.88 11.69
C ARG A 430 -16.40 -12.51 11.29
N TYR A 431 -17.22 -11.72 10.63
CA TYR A 431 -16.93 -10.31 10.37
C TYR A 431 -17.76 -9.46 11.32
N ILE A 432 -17.09 -8.64 12.14
CA ILE A 432 -17.73 -7.70 13.05
C ILE A 432 -17.61 -6.30 12.45
N GLY A 433 -18.73 -5.68 12.09
CA GLY A 433 -18.75 -4.29 11.61
C GLY A 433 -19.02 -3.31 12.75
N LEU A 434 -18.11 -2.35 12.96
CA LEU A 434 -18.25 -1.31 13.98
C LEU A 434 -18.41 0.07 13.34
N THR A 435 -19.47 0.78 13.74
CA THR A 435 -19.71 2.17 13.33
C THR A 435 -19.03 3.10 14.34
N ILE A 436 -17.86 3.62 13.96
CA ILE A 436 -17.04 4.46 14.83
C ILE A 436 -16.77 5.78 14.12
N PRO A 437 -17.25 6.92 14.65
CA PRO A 437 -16.92 8.21 14.08
C PRO A 437 -15.41 8.45 14.13
N VAL A 438 -14.83 9.06 13.11
CA VAL A 438 -13.40 9.37 13.11
C VAL A 438 -13.13 10.52 14.08
N VAL A 439 -12.60 10.20 15.28
CA VAL A 439 -12.26 11.21 16.29
C VAL A 439 -10.92 10.87 16.97
N LEU A 440 -9.84 11.09 16.22
CA LEU A 440 -8.52 10.50 16.46
C LEU A 440 -7.97 10.64 17.89
N VAL A 441 -8.16 11.75 18.59
CA VAL A 441 -7.55 11.90 19.92
C VAL A 441 -8.55 12.39 20.96
N ARG A 442 -9.42 13.34 20.61
CA ARG A 442 -10.28 14.04 21.58
C ARG A 442 -11.27 13.13 22.31
N ARG A 443 -11.70 12.02 21.69
CA ARG A 443 -12.74 11.12 22.24
C ARG A 443 -12.32 9.65 22.33
N LYS A 444 -11.02 9.37 22.17
CA LYS A 444 -10.43 8.03 22.15
C LYS A 444 -10.91 7.14 23.30
N LYS A 445 -10.88 7.65 24.54
CA LYS A 445 -11.31 6.89 25.73
C LYS A 445 -12.78 6.44 25.64
N THR A 446 -13.67 7.33 25.22
CA THR A 446 -15.10 7.03 25.09
C THR A 446 -15.35 6.04 23.95
N GLN A 447 -14.63 6.18 22.84
CA GLN A 447 -14.70 5.25 21.71
C GLN A 447 -14.20 3.86 22.09
N GLN A 448 -13.03 3.75 22.73
CA GLN A 448 -12.50 2.45 23.14
C GLN A 448 -13.38 1.75 24.18
N LYS A 449 -14.02 2.49 25.10
CA LYS A 449 -15.03 1.90 26.00
C LYS A 449 -16.23 1.33 25.23
N PHE A 450 -16.68 2.05 24.20
CA PHE A 450 -17.74 1.56 23.33
C PHE A 450 -17.30 0.32 22.54
N ILE A 451 -16.12 0.35 21.92
CA ILE A 451 -15.53 -0.76 21.18
C ILE A 451 -15.44 -2.00 22.07
N PHE A 452 -14.90 -1.86 23.28
CA PHE A 452 -14.83 -2.96 24.25
C PHE A 452 -16.23 -3.56 24.50
N LYS A 453 -17.22 -2.73 24.83
CA LYS A 453 -18.59 -3.19 25.08
C LYS A 453 -19.19 -3.91 23.87
N ALA A 454 -19.03 -3.34 22.67
CA ALA A 454 -19.55 -3.92 21.43
C ALA A 454 -18.88 -5.26 21.11
N LEU A 455 -17.55 -5.32 21.17
CA LEU A 455 -16.79 -6.56 20.92
C LEU A 455 -17.14 -7.65 21.93
N THR A 456 -17.23 -7.35 23.23
CA THR A 456 -17.63 -8.35 24.24
C THR A 456 -18.99 -8.96 23.91
N GLN A 457 -19.95 -8.15 23.45
CA GLN A 457 -21.27 -8.64 23.06
C GLN A 457 -21.22 -9.48 21.77
N LEU A 458 -20.50 -8.99 20.74
CA LEU A 458 -20.51 -9.59 19.40
C LEU A 458 -19.62 -10.83 19.28
N LEU A 459 -18.64 -10.98 20.16
CA LEU A 459 -17.80 -12.18 20.25
C LEU A 459 -18.56 -13.36 20.89
N ASN A 460 -19.59 -13.07 21.70
CA ASN A 460 -20.58 -14.03 22.22
C ASN A 460 -20.00 -15.35 22.78
N ASN A 461 -18.92 -15.28 23.58
CA ASN A 461 -18.22 -16.43 24.19
C ASN A 461 -17.71 -17.50 23.19
N GLU A 462 -17.59 -17.16 21.91
CA GLU A 462 -17.01 -18.04 20.89
C GLU A 462 -15.54 -17.71 20.68
N TYR A 463 -14.67 -18.32 21.48
CA TYR A 463 -13.25 -17.98 21.58
C TYR A 463 -12.43 -18.40 20.35
N ASP A 464 -12.73 -19.56 19.76
CA ASP A 464 -11.87 -20.16 18.72
C ASP A 464 -12.21 -19.69 17.30
N ARG A 465 -13.36 -19.03 17.12
CA ARG A 465 -13.82 -18.65 15.77
C ARG A 465 -12.95 -17.53 15.20
N PRO A 466 -12.34 -17.73 14.01
CA PRO A 466 -11.60 -16.67 13.34
C PRO A 466 -12.50 -15.45 13.12
N THR A 467 -12.03 -14.31 13.61
CA THR A 467 -12.80 -13.07 13.63
C THR A 467 -12.01 -11.93 13.00
N VAL A 468 -12.66 -11.22 12.08
CA VAL A 468 -12.14 -10.00 11.43
C VAL A 468 -13.00 -8.82 11.87
N ILE A 469 -12.37 -7.75 12.33
CA ILE A 469 -13.09 -6.52 12.68
C ILE A 469 -13.02 -5.56 11.49
N VAL A 470 -14.16 -5.02 11.09
CA VAL A 470 -14.30 -4.10 9.96
C VAL A 470 -14.84 -2.76 10.48
N SER A 471 -14.12 -1.67 10.23
CA SER A 471 -14.52 -0.34 10.68
C SER A 471 -13.93 0.74 9.78
N HIS A 472 -14.69 1.77 9.43
CA HIS A 472 -14.13 2.84 8.61
C HIS A 472 -12.97 3.58 9.32
N ALA A 473 -13.07 3.80 10.64
CA ALA A 473 -12.01 4.39 11.46
C ALA A 473 -11.05 3.33 12.06
N PRO A 474 -9.77 3.66 12.31
CA PRO A 474 -8.87 2.83 13.14
C PRO A 474 -9.41 2.62 14.56
N LEU A 475 -9.18 1.47 15.19
CA LEU A 475 -9.92 1.05 16.39
C LEU A 475 -9.23 1.38 17.72
N PHE A 476 -7.95 1.07 17.86
CA PHE A 476 -7.26 1.10 19.16
C PHE A 476 -5.86 1.68 19.11
N ASN A 477 -4.91 1.07 18.38
CA ASN A 477 -3.52 1.51 18.39
C ASN A 477 -2.77 1.45 17.06
N GLU A 478 -3.49 1.17 15.98
CA GLU A 478 -2.95 0.94 14.64
C GLU A 478 -2.10 2.13 14.16
N LEU A 479 -2.54 3.37 14.45
CA LEU A 479 -1.78 4.58 14.10
C LEU A 479 -0.48 4.76 14.89
N SER A 480 -0.41 4.23 16.11
CA SER A 480 0.83 4.22 16.91
C SER A 480 1.78 3.09 16.52
N MET A 481 1.30 2.09 15.75
CA MET A 481 2.11 1.00 15.22
C MET A 481 2.78 1.34 13.88
N LEU A 482 2.54 2.53 13.35
CA LEU A 482 3.15 2.99 12.11
C LEU A 482 4.61 3.39 12.32
N SER A 483 5.37 3.41 11.23
CA SER A 483 6.70 4.02 11.26
C SER A 483 6.56 5.48 11.69
N SER A 484 7.48 5.98 12.51
CA SER A 484 7.53 7.40 12.89
C SER A 484 7.65 8.35 11.70
N ASP A 485 8.05 7.83 10.54
CA ASP A 485 8.20 8.58 9.29
C ASP A 485 6.89 8.70 8.50
N SER A 486 5.83 7.98 8.90
CA SER A 486 4.51 8.09 8.26
C SER A 486 3.80 9.36 8.71
N THR A 487 3.16 10.07 7.77
CA THR A 487 2.31 11.23 8.08
C THR A 487 1.08 10.86 8.91
N ALA A 488 0.64 9.60 8.84
CA ALA A 488 -0.46 9.07 9.64
C ALA A 488 -0.02 8.57 11.02
N TYR A 489 1.30 8.53 11.31
CA TYR A 489 1.79 8.07 12.60
C TYR A 489 1.34 9.00 13.73
N ASN A 490 0.74 8.41 14.76
CA ASN A 490 0.35 9.13 15.94
C ASN A 490 0.70 8.35 17.20
N LYS A 491 1.78 8.77 17.87
CA LYS A 491 2.23 8.19 19.15
C LYS A 491 1.19 8.25 20.27
N GLU A 492 0.26 9.19 20.21
CA GLU A 492 -0.80 9.37 21.21
C GLU A 492 -1.98 8.42 20.99
N TYR A 493 -2.08 7.81 19.80
CA TYR A 493 -3.09 6.83 19.44
C TYR A 493 -2.72 5.42 19.95
N HIS A 494 -2.44 5.29 21.25
CA HIS A 494 -2.25 3.98 21.90
C HIS A 494 -3.58 3.44 22.44
N CYS A 495 -3.65 2.11 22.63
CA CYS A 495 -4.78 1.46 23.30
C CYS A 495 -4.80 1.91 24.77
N SER A 496 -5.84 2.65 25.14
CA SER A 496 -6.04 3.22 26.48
C SER A 496 -7.02 2.41 27.33
N GLU A 497 -7.68 1.41 26.75
CA GLU A 497 -8.57 0.46 27.44
C GLU A 497 -7.92 -0.93 27.42
N PRO A 498 -7.18 -1.33 28.48
CA PRO A 498 -6.45 -2.60 28.53
C PRO A 498 -7.34 -3.82 28.36
N LYS A 499 -8.65 -3.71 28.61
CA LYS A 499 -9.59 -4.81 28.39
C LYS A 499 -9.78 -5.17 26.92
N ILE A 500 -9.52 -4.25 25.99
CA ILE A 500 -9.50 -4.57 24.56
C ILE A 500 -8.34 -5.51 24.27
N GLU A 501 -7.15 -5.24 24.79
CA GLU A 501 -5.99 -6.12 24.62
C GLU A 501 -6.29 -7.54 25.11
N LYS A 502 -6.93 -7.68 26.28
CA LYS A 502 -7.40 -8.97 26.81
C LYS A 502 -8.37 -9.70 25.88
N LEU A 503 -9.31 -8.99 25.25
CA LEU A 503 -10.21 -9.64 24.26
C LEU A 503 -9.41 -10.23 23.10
N PHE A 504 -8.37 -9.55 22.65
CA PHE A 504 -7.50 -10.06 21.59
C PHE A 504 -6.62 -11.21 22.07
N GLU A 505 -6.22 -11.26 23.33
CA GLU A 505 -5.52 -12.41 23.92
C GLU A 505 -6.45 -13.65 23.96
N GLU A 506 -7.68 -13.47 24.44
CA GLU A 506 -8.64 -14.55 24.71
C GLU A 506 -9.35 -15.08 23.45
N TYR A 507 -9.69 -14.20 22.51
CA TYR A 507 -10.45 -14.57 21.30
C TYR A 507 -9.57 -14.67 20.06
N ASN A 508 -9.99 -15.49 19.11
CA ASN A 508 -9.33 -15.67 17.81
C ASN A 508 -9.65 -14.52 16.83
N ILE A 509 -9.29 -13.30 17.23
CA ILE A 509 -9.32 -12.13 16.34
C ILE A 509 -8.05 -12.19 15.50
N ILE A 510 -8.19 -12.33 14.17
CA ILE A 510 -7.09 -12.58 13.24
C ILE A 510 -6.65 -11.32 12.46
N GLY A 511 -7.50 -10.30 12.41
CA GLY A 511 -7.16 -9.06 11.73
C GLY A 511 -8.23 -7.99 11.78
N ALA A 512 -7.89 -6.83 11.21
CA ALA A 512 -8.76 -5.69 11.07
C ALA A 512 -8.74 -5.16 9.62
N ILE A 513 -9.86 -4.62 9.17
CA ILE A 513 -10.00 -3.94 7.89
C ILE A 513 -10.56 -2.56 8.17
N HIS A 514 -9.91 -1.53 7.63
CA HIS A 514 -10.36 -0.17 7.78
C HIS A 514 -10.30 0.66 6.51
N GLY A 515 -11.01 1.79 6.54
CA GLY A 515 -10.96 2.84 5.52
C GLY A 515 -10.15 4.02 6.02
N HIS A 516 -10.59 5.22 5.63
CA HIS A 516 -10.23 6.58 6.04
C HIS A 516 -8.74 6.94 6.11
N HIS A 517 -7.97 6.18 6.89
CA HIS A 517 -6.54 6.38 7.01
C HIS A 517 -5.84 5.51 5.96
N HIS A 518 -5.20 6.17 5.01
CA HIS A 518 -4.37 5.63 3.92
C HIS A 518 -3.03 5.04 4.45
N ILE A 519 -3.11 4.33 5.57
CA ILE A 519 -2.01 3.88 6.43
C ILE A 519 -0.95 3.04 5.68
N PRO A 520 -1.32 2.15 4.75
CA PRO A 520 -0.40 1.34 4.00
C PRO A 520 -0.38 1.78 2.53
N ALA A 521 -1.28 2.63 2.00
CA ALA A 521 -1.23 3.07 0.60
C ALA A 521 0.10 3.77 0.20
N SER A 522 0.93 4.15 1.18
CA SER A 522 2.31 4.60 0.95
C SER A 522 3.37 3.46 0.90
N SER A 523 3.01 2.23 1.25
CA SER A 523 3.90 1.05 1.46
C SER A 523 3.27 -0.35 1.21
N GLY A 524 2.05 -0.47 0.65
CA GLY A 524 1.34 -1.74 0.37
C GLY A 524 -0.18 -1.71 0.66
N ARG A 525 -0.93 -2.78 0.34
CA ARG A 525 -2.39 -2.83 0.61
C ARG A 525 -2.76 -3.33 2.01
N TYR A 526 -1.81 -3.95 2.72
CA TYR A 526 -1.99 -4.48 4.07
C TYR A 526 -0.66 -4.50 4.84
N ARG A 527 -0.72 -4.70 6.15
CA ARG A 527 0.45 -4.90 7.01
C ARG A 527 0.19 -5.92 8.11
N MET A 528 1.19 -6.73 8.44
CA MET A 528 1.18 -7.57 9.65
C MET A 528 1.68 -6.76 10.85
N VAL A 529 0.91 -6.76 11.95
CA VAL A 529 1.22 -6.07 13.20
C VAL A 529 1.18 -7.03 14.38
N LYS A 530 1.91 -6.72 15.45
CA LYS A 530 1.87 -7.49 16.70
C LYS A 530 1.05 -6.76 17.76
N PHE A 531 -0.05 -7.35 18.19
CA PHE A 531 -0.92 -6.81 19.24
C PHE A 531 -1.38 -7.94 20.16
N ALA A 532 -1.45 -7.70 21.47
CA ALA A 532 -1.91 -8.72 22.42
C ALA A 532 -1.14 -10.06 22.31
N GLY A 533 0.15 -10.01 21.99
CA GLY A 533 0.99 -11.19 21.77
C GLY A 533 0.72 -11.98 20.47
N LYS A 534 -0.21 -11.53 19.62
CA LYS A 534 -0.60 -12.17 18.35
C LYS A 534 -0.14 -11.36 17.15
N GLU A 535 0.11 -12.05 16.03
CA GLU A 535 0.26 -11.40 14.72
C GLU A 535 -1.12 -11.25 14.09
N LEU A 536 -1.43 -10.03 13.64
CA LEU A 536 -2.71 -9.65 13.06
C LEU A 536 -2.45 -8.97 11.73
N PHE A 537 -3.31 -9.22 10.73
CA PHE A 537 -3.30 -8.39 9.54
C PHE A 537 -4.10 -7.11 9.75
N VAL A 538 -3.67 -6.02 9.12
CA VAL A 538 -4.41 -4.77 9.02
C VAL A 538 -4.48 -4.38 7.55
N VAL A 539 -5.68 -4.35 6.99
CA VAL A 539 -5.99 -3.82 5.65
C VAL A 539 -6.58 -2.43 5.83
N CYS A 540 -6.22 -1.49 4.96
CA CYS A 540 -6.56 -0.09 5.13
C CYS A 540 -6.86 0.56 3.77
N SER A 541 -7.79 1.52 3.71
CA SER A 541 -8.13 2.38 2.57
C SER A 541 -7.66 1.85 1.22
N ILE A 542 -8.50 1.03 0.59
CA ILE A 542 -8.32 0.57 -0.78
C ILE A 542 -9.04 1.54 -1.71
N TYR A 543 -8.36 2.64 -2.04
CA TYR A 543 -8.88 3.67 -2.93
C TYR A 543 -9.27 3.07 -4.28
N SER A 544 -10.53 3.25 -4.69
CA SER A 544 -11.11 2.44 -5.77
C SER A 544 -11.28 3.14 -7.11
N LYS A 545 -10.84 4.40 -7.29
CA LYS A 545 -10.95 5.04 -8.63
C LYS A 545 -10.20 4.28 -9.73
N MET A 546 -9.37 3.31 -9.34
CA MET A 546 -8.54 2.41 -10.15
C MET A 546 -9.06 0.95 -10.19
N ASN A 547 -10.27 0.66 -9.71
CA ASN A 547 -11.02 -0.60 -9.92
C ASN A 547 -10.45 -1.94 -9.41
N THR A 548 -9.29 -1.99 -8.75
CA THR A 548 -8.66 -3.29 -8.49
C THR A 548 -9.15 -4.05 -7.25
N GLY A 549 -9.78 -3.35 -6.29
CA GLY A 549 -10.12 -3.94 -4.99
C GLY A 549 -8.95 -4.66 -4.31
N PHE A 550 -9.19 -5.41 -3.25
CA PHE A 550 -8.15 -6.21 -2.59
C PHE A 550 -8.65 -7.62 -2.28
N GLU A 551 -7.92 -8.63 -2.75
CA GLU A 551 -8.19 -10.03 -2.46
C GLU A 551 -7.76 -10.39 -1.04
N LEU A 552 -8.74 -10.59 -0.15
CA LEU A 552 -8.50 -10.89 1.25
C LEU A 552 -8.16 -12.37 1.52
N THR A 553 -8.53 -13.29 0.63
CA THR A 553 -8.47 -14.75 0.87
C THR A 553 -7.09 -15.22 1.35
N ASN A 554 -6.02 -14.63 0.82
CA ASN A 554 -4.64 -14.98 1.18
C ASN A 554 -4.29 -14.66 2.65
N LEU A 555 -4.94 -13.66 3.26
CA LEU A 555 -4.74 -13.28 4.66
C LEU A 555 -5.60 -14.10 5.62
N LEU A 556 -6.66 -14.73 5.12
CA LEU A 556 -7.57 -15.55 5.92
C LEU A 556 -7.08 -17.00 6.02
N ASN A 557 -6.32 -17.45 5.03
CA ASN A 557 -5.84 -18.83 4.91
C ASN A 557 -4.37 -19.01 5.32
N SER A 558 -3.73 -17.99 5.89
CA SER A 558 -2.35 -18.11 6.37
C SER A 558 -2.32 -18.89 7.69
N GLU A 559 -2.17 -20.21 7.60
CA GLU A 559 -1.69 -21.07 8.68
C GLU A 559 -0.15 -21.02 8.82
#